data_AF-A0A0F9QE20-F1
#
_entry.id   AF-A0A0F9QE20-F1
#
_cell.length_a   1.000
_cell.length_b   1.000
_cell.length_c   1.000
_cell.angle_alpha   90.00
_cell.angle_beta   90.00
_cell.angle_gamma   90.00
#
_symmetry.space_group_name_H-M   'P 1'
#
loop_
_entity.id
_entity.type
_entity.pdbx_description
1 polymer ?
#
loop_
_entity_poly.entity_id
_entity_poly.type
_entity_poly.pdbx_seq_one_letter_code
_entity_poly.pdbx_strand_id
1 'polypeptide(L)'
;MAGQVPLAAKNLAVPEDFGKRLPVDYRVVDEIILSTGMMQDQGVDFLWRWGGPSLYKEVSRLDESTRVLFYAREEGYIDDMEISIMTGLSLEAIEVGDKKLKDKGLDKVKK
;
A
#
# COMPACT_ATOMS: atom_id res chain seq x y z
N MET A 1 -1.12 37.35 15.40
CA MET A 1 -0.73 35.94 15.63
C MET A 1 -1.99 35.09 15.62
N ALA A 2 -1.87 33.82 15.20
CA ALA A 2 -2.92 32.87 14.82
C ALA A 2 -3.27 32.93 13.33
N GLY A 3 -3.14 31.87 12.54
CA GLY A 3 -2.43 30.61 12.68
C GLY A 3 -2.11 30.19 11.25
N GLN A 4 -0.85 29.84 10.95
CA GLN A 4 -0.55 29.20 9.68
C GLN A 4 -1.34 27.89 9.67
N VAL A 5 -2.12 27.68 8.61
CA VAL A 5 -2.65 26.37 8.24
C VAL A 5 -1.62 25.80 7.27
N PRO A 6 -0.78 24.82 7.65
CA PRO A 6 0.01 24.10 6.68
C PRO A 6 -0.55 22.68 6.63
N LEU A 7 -1.29 22.38 5.58
CA LEU A 7 -0.84 21.33 4.67
C LEU A 7 -1.58 21.55 3.37
N ALA A 8 -0.80 21.65 2.31
CA ALA A 8 -1.30 21.89 0.99
C ALA A 8 -2.33 20.82 0.64
N ALA A 9 -3.54 21.25 0.31
CA ALA A 9 -4.49 20.51 -0.51
C ALA A 9 -3.92 20.37 -1.94
N LYS A 10 -2.74 19.78 -2.07
CA LYS A 10 -2.11 19.42 -3.33
C LYS A 10 -2.88 18.21 -3.85
N ASN A 11 -3.90 18.50 -4.64
CA ASN A 11 -4.60 17.54 -5.50
C ASN A 11 -5.13 16.30 -4.76
N LEU A 12 -6.30 16.44 -4.13
CA LEU A 12 -7.22 15.36 -3.73
C LEU A 12 -7.78 14.58 -4.93
N ALA A 13 -6.98 14.37 -5.98
CA ALA A 13 -7.28 13.33 -6.95
C ALA A 13 -6.77 12.04 -6.31
N VAL A 14 -7.69 11.17 -5.89
CA VAL A 14 -7.36 9.76 -5.67
C VAL A 14 -6.57 9.32 -6.90
N PRO A 15 -5.30 8.91 -6.78
CA PRO A 15 -4.56 8.47 -7.95
C PRO A 15 -5.39 7.37 -8.60
N GLU A 16 -5.76 7.51 -9.88
CA GLU A 16 -6.54 6.51 -10.63
C GLU A 16 -5.88 5.11 -10.61
N ASP A 17 -4.65 5.03 -10.11
CA ASP A 17 -3.81 3.85 -9.98
C ASP A 17 -3.71 3.27 -8.56
N PHE A 18 -4.34 3.86 -7.52
CA PHE A 18 -4.16 3.45 -6.11
C PHE A 18 -4.48 1.97 -5.87
N GLY A 19 -5.46 1.42 -6.59
CA GLY A 19 -5.80 -0.01 -6.55
C GLY A 19 -5.04 -0.89 -7.56
N LYS A 20 -4.55 -0.32 -8.68
CA LYS A 20 -3.90 -1.10 -9.75
C LYS A 20 -2.55 -1.68 -9.33
N ARG A 21 -1.91 -1.07 -8.34
CA ARG A 21 -0.57 -1.47 -7.89
C ARG A 21 -0.60 -2.50 -6.77
N LEU A 22 -1.74 -2.70 -6.12
CA LEU A 22 -1.84 -3.53 -4.91
C LEU A 22 -1.39 -4.97 -5.16
N PRO A 23 -0.71 -5.63 -4.20
CA PRO A 23 -0.38 -7.04 -4.30
C PRO A 23 -1.66 -7.88 -4.26
N VAL A 24 -2.06 -8.40 -5.41
CA VAL A 24 -3.34 -9.13 -5.53
C VAL A 24 -3.19 -10.65 -5.54
N ASP A 25 -2.06 -11.16 -6.02
CA ASP A 25 -1.82 -12.60 -6.15
C ASP A 25 -0.36 -12.98 -5.84
N TYR A 26 -0.15 -13.74 -4.76
CA TYR A 26 1.18 -14.19 -4.37
C TYR A 26 1.82 -15.15 -5.38
N ARG A 27 1.03 -15.85 -6.21
CA ARG A 27 1.52 -16.81 -7.21
C ARG A 27 2.28 -16.12 -8.33
N VAL A 28 1.90 -14.88 -8.64
CA VAL A 28 2.55 -14.07 -9.67
C VAL A 28 4.03 -13.82 -9.35
N VAL A 29 4.42 -13.86 -8.07
CA VAL A 29 5.82 -13.69 -7.65
C VAL A 29 6.69 -14.85 -8.17
N ASP A 30 6.20 -16.08 -8.07
CA ASP A 30 6.94 -17.25 -8.55
C ASP A 30 7.03 -17.23 -10.08
N GLU A 31 5.98 -16.79 -10.76
CA GLU A 31 5.97 -16.61 -12.22
C GLU A 31 6.96 -15.52 -12.67
N ILE A 32 7.01 -14.37 -12.00
CA ILE A 32 7.94 -13.28 -12.30
C ILE A 32 9.39 -13.72 -12.09
N ILE A 33 9.71 -14.41 -10.99
CA ILE A 33 11.07 -14.86 -10.69
C ILE A 33 11.57 -15.88 -11.72
N LEU A 34 10.67 -16.75 -12.20
CA LEU A 34 11.01 -17.82 -13.15
C LEU A 34 10.96 -17.37 -14.62
N SER A 35 10.34 -16.23 -14.93
CA SER A 35 10.12 -15.75 -16.31
C SER A 35 10.75 -14.37 -16.56
N THR A 36 11.83 -14.34 -17.35
CA THR A 36 12.47 -13.11 -17.81
C THR A 36 11.51 -12.18 -18.58
N GLY A 37 10.55 -12.76 -19.32
CA GLY A 37 9.54 -11.99 -20.06
C GLY A 37 8.56 -11.26 -19.13
N MET A 38 8.02 -11.96 -18.13
CA MET A 38 7.12 -11.32 -17.15
C MET A 38 7.85 -10.28 -16.29
N MET A 39 9.12 -10.52 -15.98
CA MET A 39 9.95 -9.53 -15.29
C MET A 39 10.16 -8.26 -16.12
N GLN A 40 10.25 -8.37 -17.46
CA GLN A 40 10.29 -7.20 -18.35
C GLN A 40 8.94 -6.50 -18.46
N ASP A 41 7.84 -7.25 -18.62
CA ASP A 41 6.49 -6.71 -18.80
C ASP A 41 5.99 -5.93 -17.58
N GLN A 42 6.29 -6.41 -16.37
CA GLN A 42 5.95 -5.72 -15.11
C GLN A 42 6.94 -4.59 -14.76
N GLY A 43 8.10 -4.59 -15.43
CA GLY A 43 9.27 -3.79 -15.09
C GLY A 43 10.18 -4.51 -14.10
N VAL A 44 11.49 -4.42 -14.35
CA VAL A 44 12.56 -5.12 -13.60
C VAL A 44 12.51 -4.85 -12.09
N ASP A 45 11.95 -3.72 -11.69
CA ASP A 45 11.87 -3.29 -10.29
C ASP A 45 10.50 -3.51 -9.64
N PHE A 46 9.56 -4.21 -10.28
CA PHE A 46 8.20 -4.37 -9.77
C PHE A 46 8.16 -4.90 -8.34
N LEU A 47 8.84 -6.01 -8.07
CA LEU A 47 8.90 -6.60 -6.72
C LEU A 47 9.71 -5.73 -5.75
N TRP A 48 10.73 -5.02 -6.22
CA TRP A 48 11.55 -4.13 -5.40
C TRP A 48 10.79 -2.90 -4.91
N ARG A 49 9.84 -2.38 -5.70
CA ARG A 49 8.92 -1.30 -5.26
C ARG A 49 8.06 -1.71 -4.07
N TRP A 50 7.87 -3.01 -3.86
CA TRP A 50 7.15 -3.59 -2.73
C TRP A 50 8.08 -4.06 -1.61
N GLY A 51 9.33 -3.61 -1.56
CA GLY A 51 10.31 -4.08 -0.57
C GLY A 51 10.76 -5.54 -0.79
N GLY A 52 10.45 -6.10 -1.96
CA GLY A 52 10.92 -7.40 -2.43
C GLY A 52 9.83 -8.49 -2.48
N PRO A 53 10.21 -9.68 -2.99
CA PRO A 53 9.28 -10.80 -3.20
C PRO A 53 8.57 -11.25 -1.91
N SER A 54 9.28 -11.27 -0.77
CA SER A 54 8.73 -11.73 0.51
C SER A 54 7.61 -10.81 1.00
N LEU A 55 7.85 -9.49 1.00
CA LEU A 55 6.86 -8.50 1.44
C LEU A 55 5.64 -8.51 0.51
N TYR A 56 5.83 -8.62 -0.81
CA TYR A 56 4.72 -8.78 -1.75
C TYR A 56 3.85 -10.01 -1.42
N LYS A 57 4.47 -11.17 -1.16
CA LYS A 57 3.74 -12.41 -0.81
C LYS A 57 2.98 -12.27 0.51
N GLU A 58 3.51 -11.54 1.48
CA GLU A 58 2.82 -11.30 2.75
C GLU A 58 1.63 -10.37 2.59
N VAL A 59 1.81 -9.23 1.92
CA VAL A 59 0.76 -8.25 1.69
C VAL A 59 -0.37 -8.83 0.83
N SER A 60 -0.04 -9.60 -0.22
CA SER A 60 -1.05 -10.21 -1.10
C SER A 60 -1.97 -11.24 -0.42
N ARG A 61 -1.62 -11.72 0.78
CA ARG A 61 -2.45 -12.62 1.58
C ARG A 61 -3.38 -11.89 2.55
N LEU A 62 -3.28 -10.57 2.67
CA LEU A 62 -4.16 -9.75 3.48
C LEU A 62 -5.47 -9.49 2.73
N ASP A 63 -6.54 -9.18 3.46
CA ASP A 63 -7.77 -8.69 2.85
C ASP A 63 -7.55 -7.35 2.13
N GLU A 64 -8.43 -7.06 1.18
CA GLU A 64 -8.34 -5.87 0.34
C GLU A 64 -8.20 -4.57 1.14
N SER A 65 -9.04 -4.37 2.16
CA SER A 65 -9.00 -3.19 3.01
C SER A 65 -7.65 -3.02 3.70
N THR A 66 -7.09 -4.10 4.23
CA THR A 66 -5.77 -4.06 4.89
C THR A 66 -4.64 -3.81 3.88
N ARG A 67 -4.74 -4.30 2.65
CA ARG A 67 -3.76 -4.00 1.58
C ARG A 67 -3.80 -2.55 1.15
N VAL A 68 -5.01 -2.00 0.98
CA VAL A 68 -5.24 -0.59 0.66
C VAL A 68 -4.65 0.30 1.75
N LEU A 69 -4.90 -0.03 3.01
CA LEU A 69 -4.32 0.66 4.15
C LEU A 69 -2.79 0.60 4.16
N PHE A 70 -2.20 -0.60 3.98
CA PHE A 70 -0.75 -0.76 3.89
C PHE A 70 -0.14 0.15 2.81
N TYR A 71 -0.75 0.17 1.62
CA TYR A 71 -0.29 1.02 0.53
C TYR A 71 -0.43 2.51 0.87
N ALA A 72 -1.50 2.94 1.54
CA ALA A 72 -1.64 4.31 2.03
C ALA A 72 -0.50 4.69 2.98
N ARG A 73 -0.13 3.82 3.91
CA ARG A 73 1.00 4.06 4.82
C ARG A 73 2.33 4.16 4.04
N GLU A 74 2.56 3.31 3.05
CA GLU A 74 3.76 3.32 2.19
C GLU A 74 3.89 4.59 1.32
N GLU A 75 2.76 5.19 0.94
CA GLU A 75 2.70 6.47 0.24
C GLU A 75 2.87 7.67 1.21
N GLY A 76 2.92 7.42 2.51
CA GLY A 76 3.23 8.42 3.54
C GLY A 76 2.01 9.01 4.25
N TYR A 77 0.81 8.46 4.06
CA TYR A 77 -0.39 8.90 4.77
C TYR A 77 -0.34 8.44 6.24
N ILE A 78 -0.34 9.37 7.19
CA ILE A 78 -0.25 9.09 8.64
C ILE A 78 -1.59 9.32 9.35
N ASP A 79 -2.40 10.25 8.85
CA ASP A 79 -3.68 10.59 9.47
C ASP A 79 -4.80 9.66 8.99
N ASP A 80 -5.53 9.05 9.93
CA ASP A 80 -6.58 8.07 9.61
C ASP A 80 -7.76 8.71 8.86
N MET A 81 -8.03 9.99 9.11
CA MET A 81 -9.08 10.72 8.40
C MET A 81 -8.67 10.99 6.95
N GLU A 82 -7.42 11.37 6.72
CA GLU A 82 -6.85 11.51 5.38
C GLU A 82 -6.89 10.19 4.61
N ILE A 83 -6.48 9.09 5.23
CA ILE A 83 -6.56 7.74 4.63
C ILE A 83 -8.00 7.40 4.29
N SER A 84 -8.95 7.63 5.21
CA SER A 84 -10.37 7.36 4.98
C SER A 84 -10.91 8.13 3.78
N ILE A 85 -10.59 9.42 3.66
CA ILE A 85 -10.99 10.26 2.53
C ILE A 85 -10.40 9.76 1.21
N MET A 86 -9.11 9.41 1.21
CA MET A 86 -8.39 9.03 -0.01
C MET A 86 -8.72 7.62 -0.51
N THR A 87 -9.02 6.70 0.41
CA THR A 87 -9.20 5.28 0.10
C THR A 87 -10.65 4.82 0.16
N GLY A 88 -11.54 5.60 0.78
CA GLY A 88 -12.92 5.22 1.05
C GLY A 88 -13.08 4.20 2.19
N LEU A 89 -12.00 3.83 2.88
CA LEU A 89 -12.06 2.96 4.05
C LEU A 89 -12.78 3.67 5.20
N SER A 90 -13.61 2.92 5.93
CA SER A 90 -14.13 3.42 7.20
C SER A 90 -13.03 3.49 8.26
N LEU A 91 -13.17 4.37 9.25
CA LEU A 91 -12.23 4.45 10.37
C LEU A 91 -12.11 3.11 11.12
N GLU A 92 -13.20 2.37 11.25
CA GLU A 92 -13.19 1.02 11.83
C GLU A 92 -12.34 0.03 11.00
N ALA A 93 -12.43 0.08 9.66
CA ALA A 93 -11.62 -0.76 8.80
C ALA A 93 -10.13 -0.39 8.88
N ILE A 94 -9.81 0.90 9.07
CA ILE A 94 -8.45 1.38 9.30
C ILE A 94 -7.92 0.83 10.64
N GLU A 95 -8.68 0.94 11.72
CA GLU A 95 -8.26 0.44 13.05
C GLU A 95 -8.03 -1.08 13.04
N VAL A 96 -8.96 -1.84 12.45
CA VAL A 96 -8.84 -3.30 12.30
C VAL A 96 -7.64 -3.66 11.42
N GLY A 97 -7.44 -2.92 10.32
CA GLY A 97 -6.32 -3.08 9.41
C GLY A 97 -4.97 -2.82 10.09
N ASP A 98 -4.84 -1.73 10.84
CA ASP A 98 -3.62 -1.37 11.57
C ASP A 98 -3.24 -2.44 12.59
N LYS A 99 -4.23 -3.00 13.31
CA LYS A 99 -3.99 -4.14 14.21
C LYS A 99 -3.43 -5.34 13.45
N LYS A 100 -4.01 -5.69 12.30
CA LYS A 100 -3.52 -6.80 11.46
C LYS A 100 -2.11 -6.56 10.94
N LEU A 101 -1.82 -5.34 10.47
CA LEU A 101 -0.48 -4.97 9.99
C LEU A 101 0.54 -5.10 11.12
N LYS A 102 0.22 -4.62 12.32
CA LYS A 102 1.06 -4.75 13.50
C LYS A 102 1.28 -6.20 13.93
N ASP A 103 0.23 -7.02 13.94
CA ASP A 103 0.33 -8.46 14.25
C ASP A 103 1.22 -9.21 13.26
N LYS A 104 1.34 -8.70 12.03
CA LYS A 104 2.23 -9.22 10.97
C LYS A 104 3.60 -8.55 10.94
N GLY A 105 3.85 -7.53 11.75
CA GLY A 105 5.09 -6.75 11.72
C GLY A 105 5.27 -5.89 10.46
N LEU A 106 4.17 -5.61 9.75
CA LEU A 106 4.12 -4.82 8.52
C LEU A 106 3.89 -3.32 8.78
N ASP A 107 3.74 -2.91 10.04
CA ASP A 107 3.57 -1.52 10.48
C ASP A 107 4.87 -0.70 10.45
N LYS A 108 6.02 -1.36 10.24
CA LYS A 108 7.37 -0.78 10.36
C LYS A 108 8.14 -0.74 9.04
N VAL A 109 7.50 -0.95 7.90
CA VAL A 109 8.18 -0.87 6.62
C VAL A 109 8.63 0.59 6.45
N LYS A 110 9.91 0.83 6.75
CA LYS A 110 10.58 2.12 6.57
C LYS A 110 11.37 2.00 5.27
N LYS A 111 11.06 2.88 4.32
CA LYS A 111 11.95 3.17 3.18
C LYS A 111 13.29 3.73 3.68
#